data_AF-A0A934L6K0-F1
#
_entry.id   AF-A0A934L6K0-F1
#
_cell.length_a   1.000
_cell.length_b   1.000
_cell.length_c   1.000
_cell.angle_alpha   90.00
_cell.angle_beta   90.00
_cell.angle_gamma   90.00
#
_symmetry.space_group_name_H-M   'P 1'
#
loop_
_entity.id
_entity.type
_entity.pdbx_description
1 polymer ?
#
loop_
_entity_poly.entity_id
_entity_poly.type
_entity_poly.pdbx_seq_one_letter_code
_entity_poly.pdbx_strand_id
1 'polypeptide(L)'
;MDDVKVCPRCDAEYYAHVNKCATCGVELVAPGNLKQAKQALPDAAGELVCVVDGPRDRVLELSATLKKAGFAAQHLKVPDADGGCSTDKGYGVFVPKTQAQAAVKKVEGMWHELHPEMVEAQDRMNAGLCPACGTALRPDNPECPDCGLFLGDPSCQNDPDCGSCD
;
A
#
# COMPACT_ATOMS: atom_id res chain seq x y z
N MET A 1 21.55 10.61 -30.09
CA MET A 1 21.53 10.52 -28.62
C MET A 1 20.20 11.10 -28.21
N ASP A 2 19.27 10.25 -27.82
CA ASP A 2 17.95 10.71 -27.38
C ASP A 2 18.10 11.41 -26.03
N ASP A 3 17.84 12.71 -26.00
CA ASP A 3 17.79 13.50 -24.77
C ASP A 3 16.61 13.01 -23.91
N VAL A 4 16.85 12.03 -23.05
CA VAL A 4 15.84 11.54 -22.11
C VAL A 4 15.68 12.52 -20.95
N LYS A 5 14.44 12.79 -20.57
CA LYS A 5 14.10 13.53 -19.35
C LYS A 5 13.57 12.56 -18.32
N VAL A 6 13.81 12.86 -17.04
CA VAL A 6 13.45 12.01 -15.92
C VAL A 6 12.61 12.81 -14.94
N CYS A 7 11.57 12.17 -14.40
CA CYS A 7 10.74 12.75 -13.36
C CYS A 7 11.49 12.72 -12.02
N PRO A 8 11.72 13.87 -11.36
CA PRO A 8 12.43 13.89 -10.07
C PRO A 8 11.63 13.27 -8.92
N ARG A 9 10.33 13.00 -9.09
CA ARG A 9 9.44 12.48 -8.03
C ARG A 9 9.20 10.97 -8.09
N CYS A 10 9.12 10.40 -9.30
CA CYS A 10 8.86 8.98 -9.50
C CYS A 10 9.95 8.25 -10.29
N ASP A 11 11.02 8.98 -10.67
CA ASP A 11 12.16 8.49 -11.47
C ASP A 11 11.77 7.89 -12.84
N ALA A 12 10.55 8.15 -13.33
CA ALA A 12 10.12 7.70 -14.66
C ALA A 12 10.81 8.49 -15.77
N GLU A 13 11.25 7.76 -16.80
CA GLU A 13 11.93 8.30 -17.98
C GLU A 13 10.93 8.66 -19.08
N TYR A 14 11.23 9.74 -19.80
CA TYR A 14 10.41 10.31 -20.86
C TYR A 14 11.29 10.82 -22.00
N TYR A 15 10.70 10.90 -23.19
CA TYR A 15 11.35 11.53 -24.34
C TYR A 15 11.54 13.04 -24.15
N ALA A 16 12.57 13.61 -24.80
CA ALA A 16 12.96 15.03 -24.72
C ALA A 16 11.81 16.04 -24.87
N HIS A 17 10.85 15.73 -25.74
CA HIS A 17 9.73 16.61 -26.08
C HIS A 17 8.65 16.66 -24.99
N VAL A 18 8.68 15.74 -24.02
CA VAL A 18 7.74 15.74 -22.91
C VAL A 18 8.30 16.62 -21.79
N ASN A 19 7.54 17.62 -21.36
CA ASN A 19 7.97 18.57 -20.34
C ASN A 19 7.34 18.31 -18.96
N LYS A 20 6.26 17.54 -18.89
CA LYS A 20 5.54 17.25 -17.64
C LYS A 20 5.32 15.76 -17.48
N CYS A 21 5.51 15.27 -16.26
CA CYS A 21 5.18 13.90 -15.91
C CYS A 21 3.66 13.72 -15.99
N ALA A 22 3.18 12.79 -16.83
CA ALA A 22 1.75 12.48 -16.94
C ALA A 22 1.15 12.00 -15.60
N THR A 23 2.00 11.49 -14.72
CA THR A 23 1.61 10.88 -13.45
C THR A 23 1.78 11.83 -12.26
N CYS A 24 2.96 12.44 -12.13
CA CYS A 24 3.28 13.33 -11.00
C CYS A 24 2.83 14.77 -11.22
N GLY A 25 2.61 15.18 -12.49
CA GLY A 25 2.32 16.57 -12.86
C GLY A 25 3.50 17.54 -12.70
N VAL A 26 4.67 17.07 -12.28
CA VAL A 26 5.88 17.89 -12.10
C VAL A 26 6.66 18.02 -13.41
N GLU A 27 7.47 19.09 -13.52
CA GLU A 27 8.34 19.29 -14.67
C GLU A 27 9.44 18.22 -14.71
N LEU A 28 9.66 17.69 -15.92
CA LEU A 28 10.66 16.67 -16.18
C LEU A 28 12.02 17.34 -16.38
N VAL A 29 13.06 16.79 -15.74
CA VAL A 29 14.41 17.35 -15.76
C VAL A 29 15.38 16.43 -16.47
N ALA A 30 16.46 16.97 -17.01
CA ALA A 30 17.55 16.16 -17.55
C ALA A 30 18.17 15.31 -16.41
N PRO A 31 18.69 14.11 -16.71
CA PRO A 31 19.26 13.21 -15.70
C PRO A 31 20.40 13.86 -14.88
N GLY A 32 21.17 14.77 -15.49
CA GLY A 32 22.21 15.53 -14.79
C GLY A 32 21.69 16.47 -13.69
N ASN A 33 20.43 16.92 -13.79
CA ASN A 33 19.82 17.87 -12.86
C ASN A 33 18.88 17.20 -11.85
N LEU A 34 18.77 15.86 -11.86
CA LEU A 34 17.88 15.11 -10.98
C LEU A 34 18.12 15.40 -9.49
N LYS A 35 19.38 15.51 -9.07
CA LYS A 35 19.73 15.76 -7.66
C LYS A 35 19.23 17.13 -7.18
N GLN A 36 19.45 18.17 -7.97
CA GLN A 36 18.97 19.52 -7.65
C GLN A 36 17.44 19.61 -7.72
N ALA A 37 16.82 18.97 -8.71
CA ALA A 37 15.37 18.94 -8.84
C ALA A 37 14.69 18.19 -7.68
N LYS A 38 15.31 17.10 -7.19
CA LYS A 38 14.86 16.39 -5.98
C LYS A 38 14.94 17.25 -4.73
N GLN A 39 15.99 18.07 -4.60
CA GLN A 39 16.20 19.00 -3.48
C GLN A 39 15.33 20.27 -3.56
N ALA A 40 14.94 20.68 -4.78
CA ALA A 40 14.15 21.89 -5.03
C ALA A 40 12.64 21.62 -5.08
N LEU A 41 12.23 20.37 -5.31
CA LEU A 41 10.89 19.96 -4.93
C LEU A 41 10.74 20.24 -3.44
N PRO A 42 9.61 20.81 -2.98
CA PRO A 42 9.39 20.95 -1.56
C PRO A 42 9.57 19.57 -0.96
N ASP A 43 10.67 19.38 -0.21
CA ASP A 43 10.74 18.34 0.80
C ASP A 43 9.41 18.49 1.52
N ALA A 44 8.62 17.43 1.51
CA ALA A 44 7.43 17.39 2.32
C ALA A 44 7.95 17.49 3.76
N ALA A 45 8.07 18.72 4.25
CA ALA A 45 8.55 19.11 5.57
C ALA A 45 7.52 18.74 6.66
N GLY A 46 6.81 17.65 6.43
CA GLY A 46 5.84 17.05 7.32
C GLY A 46 6.06 15.55 7.29
N GLU A 47 5.90 14.95 8.45
CA GLU A 47 5.90 13.51 8.70
C GLU A 47 4.88 12.83 7.76
N LEU A 48 5.33 12.46 6.56
CA LEU A 48 4.54 11.71 5.58
C LEU A 48 4.58 10.25 6.01
N VAL A 49 3.41 9.64 6.12
CA VAL A 49 3.25 8.24 6.49
C VAL A 49 2.81 7.46 5.27
N CYS A 50 3.45 6.31 5.03
CA CYS A 50 3.01 5.37 4.01
C CYS A 50 1.70 4.71 4.48
N VAL A 51 0.63 4.85 3.68
CA VAL A 51 -0.68 4.25 3.96
C VAL A 51 -0.77 2.86 3.36
N VAL A 52 -0.30 2.72 2.12
CA VAL A 52 -0.32 1.48 1.33
C VAL A 52 0.89 1.48 0.42
N ASP A 53 1.59 0.36 0.37
CA ASP A 53 2.61 0.06 -0.62
C ASP A 53 2.17 -1.05 -1.58
N GLY A 54 2.83 -1.12 -2.73
CA GLY A 54 2.55 -2.14 -3.73
C GLY A 54 3.07 -1.81 -5.12
N PRO A 55 2.58 -2.53 -6.15
CA PRO A 55 2.98 -2.27 -7.53
C PRO A 55 2.54 -0.87 -7.97
N ARG A 56 3.34 -0.29 -8.87
CA ARG A 56 3.16 1.09 -9.34
C ARG A 56 1.72 1.38 -9.75
N ASP A 57 1.11 0.52 -10.55
CA ASP A 57 -0.22 0.77 -11.12
C ASP A 57 -1.30 0.88 -10.02
N ARG A 58 -1.27 -0.02 -9.03
CA ARG A 58 -2.16 0.02 -7.86
C ARG A 58 -1.99 1.30 -7.05
N VAL A 59 -0.73 1.67 -6.79
CA VAL A 59 -0.39 2.86 -6.00
C VAL A 59 -0.83 4.14 -6.71
N LEU A 60 -0.70 4.18 -8.03
CA LEU A 60 -1.15 5.33 -8.82
C LEU A 60 -2.66 5.51 -8.78
N GLU A 61 -3.41 4.43 -9.01
CA GLU A 61 -4.87 4.46 -8.93
C GLU A 61 -5.33 4.91 -7.55
N LEU A 62 -4.77 4.30 -6.50
CA LEU A 62 -5.11 4.63 -5.12
C LEU A 62 -4.78 6.08 -4.77
N SER A 63 -3.62 6.58 -5.21
CA SER A 63 -3.24 7.98 -5.00
C SER A 63 -4.17 8.94 -5.73
N ALA A 64 -4.65 8.59 -6.93
CA ALA A 64 -5.59 9.40 -7.69
C ALA A 64 -6.97 9.44 -7.00
N THR A 65 -7.43 8.30 -6.48
CA THR A 65 -8.69 8.20 -5.75
C THR A 65 -8.65 8.96 -4.43
N LEU A 66 -7.55 8.85 -3.68
CA LEU A 66 -7.36 9.64 -2.44
C LEU A 66 -7.28 11.14 -2.72
N LYS A 67 -6.62 11.57 -3.80
CA LYS A 67 -6.64 12.98 -4.23
C LYS A 67 -8.05 13.46 -4.58
N LYS A 68 -8.84 12.66 -5.29
CA LYS A 68 -10.26 12.98 -5.58
C LYS A 68 -11.10 13.08 -4.30
N ALA A 69 -10.77 12.30 -3.28
CA ALA A 69 -11.39 12.37 -1.96
C ALA A 69 -10.88 13.53 -1.09
N GLY A 70 -9.97 14.37 -1.59
CA GLY A 70 -9.47 15.57 -0.91
C GLY A 70 -8.22 15.35 -0.04
N PHE A 71 -7.61 14.17 -0.08
CA PHE A 71 -6.37 13.90 0.65
C PHE A 71 -5.16 14.41 -0.11
N ALA A 72 -4.16 14.92 0.63
CA ALA A 72 -2.86 15.33 0.09
C ALA A 72 -1.96 14.11 -0.22
N ALA A 73 -2.50 13.14 -0.96
CA ALA A 73 -1.83 11.89 -1.28
C ALA A 73 -0.74 12.08 -2.33
N GLN A 74 0.42 11.48 -2.09
CA GLN A 74 1.57 11.48 -2.97
C GLN A 74 1.97 10.04 -3.24
N HIS A 75 2.17 9.67 -4.49
CA HIS A 75 2.85 8.42 -4.80
C HIS A 75 4.35 8.71 -4.82
N LEU A 76 5.11 7.98 -4.03
CA LEU A 76 6.57 8.08 -3.98
C LEU A 76 7.14 6.66 -4.03
N LYS A 77 8.39 6.53 -4.48
CA LYS A 77 9.10 5.27 -4.35
C LYS A 77 9.40 5.04 -2.87
N VAL A 78 9.12 3.83 -2.36
CA VAL A 78 9.47 3.51 -0.98
C VAL A 78 11.00 3.49 -0.88
N PRO A 79 11.62 4.25 0.05
CA PRO A 79 13.06 4.20 0.23
C PRO A 79 13.47 2.79 0.67
N ASP A 80 14.61 2.31 0.17
CA ASP A 80 15.19 0.99 0.53
C ASP A 80 15.65 0.92 2.01
N ALA A 81 15.22 1.86 2.85
CA ALA A 81 15.64 1.96 4.24
C ALA A 81 14.71 1.15 5.15
N ASP A 82 15.33 0.21 5.86
CA ASP A 82 14.85 -0.61 6.99
C ASP A 82 13.60 -0.06 7.68
N GLY A 83 12.42 -0.57 7.30
CA GLY A 83 11.15 -0.23 7.95
C GLY A 83 9.91 -0.18 7.06
N GLY A 84 10.03 -0.40 5.75
CA GLY A 84 8.88 -0.62 4.87
C GLY A 84 8.21 -1.98 5.10
N CYS A 85 6.87 -2.04 5.01
CA CYS A 85 6.08 -3.26 5.21
C CYS A 85 6.25 -4.33 4.10
N SER A 86 6.98 -4.02 3.03
CA SER A 86 7.21 -4.93 1.91
C SER A 86 8.67 -4.91 1.46
N THR A 87 9.24 -6.10 1.32
CA THR A 87 10.64 -6.41 0.97
C THR A 87 10.98 -6.18 -0.50
N ASP A 88 10.00 -5.82 -1.33
CA ASP A 88 10.17 -5.60 -2.77
C ASP A 88 10.17 -4.12 -3.12
N LYS A 89 10.96 -3.76 -4.13
CA LYS A 89 11.19 -2.39 -4.66
C LYS A 89 9.90 -1.75 -5.22
N GLY A 90 8.99 -1.39 -4.33
CA GLY A 90 7.65 -0.93 -4.64
C GLY A 90 7.48 0.59 -4.64
N TYR A 91 6.27 1.00 -4.98
CA TYR A 91 5.79 2.37 -4.77
C TYR A 91 4.87 2.39 -3.55
N GLY A 92 4.75 3.53 -2.90
CA GLY A 92 3.86 3.75 -1.77
C GLY A 92 3.01 4.99 -1.94
N VAL A 93 1.80 4.98 -1.38
CA VAL A 93 0.98 6.18 -1.20
C VAL A 93 1.29 6.80 0.15
N PHE A 94 1.82 8.00 0.13
CA PHE A 94 2.19 8.80 1.28
C PHE A 94 1.19 9.92 1.49
N VAL A 95 0.76 10.11 2.74
CA VAL A 95 -0.11 11.22 3.14
C VAL A 95 0.47 11.88 4.39
N PRO A 96 0.15 13.15 4.68
CA PRO A 96 0.52 13.78 5.95
C PRO A 96 -0.02 12.98 7.14
N LYS A 97 0.75 12.85 8.22
CA LYS A 97 0.32 12.17 9.45
C LYS A 97 -1.03 12.65 10.00
N THR A 98 -1.33 13.94 9.85
CA THR A 98 -2.63 14.52 10.23
C THR A 98 -3.82 13.92 9.47
N GLN A 99 -3.58 13.38 8.28
CA GLN A 99 -4.56 12.76 7.40
C GLN A 99 -4.40 11.24 7.30
N ALA A 100 -3.34 10.66 7.88
CA ALA A 100 -3.00 9.24 7.73
C ALA A 100 -4.15 8.33 8.18
N GLN A 101 -4.67 8.54 9.38
CA GLN A 101 -5.77 7.73 9.91
C GLN A 101 -7.05 7.85 9.06
N ALA A 102 -7.37 9.05 8.58
CA ALA A 102 -8.53 9.27 7.74
C ALA A 102 -8.36 8.65 6.33
N ALA A 103 -7.13 8.68 5.80
CA ALA A 103 -6.80 8.05 4.53
C ALA A 103 -6.88 6.51 4.65
N VAL A 104 -6.30 5.91 5.70
CA VAL A 104 -6.41 4.46 5.97
C VAL A 104 -7.88 4.05 6.01
N LYS A 105 -8.71 4.74 6.81
CA LYS A 105 -10.14 4.44 6.93
C LYS A 105 -10.87 4.56 5.60
N LYS A 106 -10.49 5.52 4.75
CA LYS A 106 -11.07 5.65 3.40
C LYS A 106 -10.66 4.49 2.50
N VAL A 107 -9.40 4.07 2.56
CA VAL A 107 -8.89 2.90 1.82
C VAL A 107 -9.61 1.63 2.25
N GLU A 108 -9.71 1.38 3.56
CA GLU A 108 -10.47 0.24 4.12
C GLU A 108 -11.92 0.28 3.67
N GLY A 109 -12.58 1.44 3.73
CA GLY A 109 -13.96 1.59 3.27
C GLY A 109 -14.15 1.26 1.79
N MET A 110 -13.22 1.70 0.93
CA MET A 110 -13.25 1.33 -0.50
C MET A 110 -13.03 -0.17 -0.71
N TRP A 111 -12.14 -0.78 0.08
CA TRP A 111 -11.92 -2.21 0.04
C TRP A 111 -13.18 -2.98 0.45
N HIS A 112 -13.86 -2.55 1.52
CA HIS A 112 -15.13 -3.12 1.97
C HIS A 112 -16.27 -2.97 0.95
N GLU A 113 -16.35 -1.85 0.25
CA GLU A 113 -17.33 -1.65 -0.83
C GLU A 113 -17.10 -2.60 -2.01
N LEU A 114 -15.84 -2.89 -2.34
CA LEU A 114 -15.46 -3.78 -3.44
C LEU A 114 -15.52 -5.26 -3.04
N HIS A 115 -15.28 -5.56 -1.78
CA HIS A 115 -15.18 -6.92 -1.23
C HIS A 115 -16.07 -7.10 0.01
N PRO A 116 -17.41 -7.01 -0.14
CA PRO A 116 -18.33 -7.23 0.99
C PRO A 116 -18.17 -8.62 1.61
N GLU A 117 -17.77 -9.63 0.82
CA GLU A 117 -17.49 -10.99 1.29
C GLU A 117 -16.39 -11.04 2.36
N MET A 118 -15.43 -10.11 2.32
CA MET A 118 -14.37 -10.04 3.32
C MET A 118 -14.88 -9.46 4.64
N VAL A 119 -15.81 -8.51 4.59
CA VAL A 119 -16.46 -7.96 5.79
C VAL A 119 -17.32 -9.04 6.44
N GLU A 120 -18.14 -9.75 5.66
CA GLU A 120 -18.95 -10.84 6.18
C GLU A 120 -18.10 -11.97 6.79
N ALA A 121 -16.98 -12.31 6.14
CA ALA A 121 -16.04 -13.29 6.68
C ALA A 121 -15.43 -12.84 8.01
N GLN A 122 -15.06 -11.56 8.13
CA GLN A 122 -14.53 -10.99 9.37
C GLN A 122 -15.58 -10.95 10.49
N ASP A 123 -16.83 -10.56 10.17
CA ASP A 123 -17.93 -10.54 11.13
C ASP A 123 -18.26 -11.95 11.62
N ARG A 124 -18.22 -12.94 10.72
CA ARG A 124 -18.33 -14.36 11.09
C ARG A 124 -17.23 -14.75 12.07
N MET A 125 -15.97 -14.45 11.78
CA MET A 125 -14.86 -14.73 12.70
C MET A 125 -15.04 -14.06 14.07
N ASN A 126 -15.44 -12.79 14.09
CA ASN A 126 -15.69 -12.04 15.33
C ASN A 126 -16.86 -12.64 16.14
N ALA A 127 -17.84 -13.25 15.48
CA ALA A 127 -18.95 -13.97 16.09
C ALA A 127 -18.59 -15.43 16.48
N GLY A 128 -17.34 -15.87 16.29
CA GLY A 128 -16.91 -17.25 16.54
C GLY A 128 -17.39 -18.25 15.49
N LEU A 129 -17.67 -17.78 14.27
CA LEU A 129 -18.11 -18.57 13.12
C LEU A 129 -17.00 -18.67 12.07
N CYS A 130 -17.05 -19.74 11.28
CA CYS A 130 -16.12 -19.96 10.20
C CYS A 130 -16.29 -18.87 9.12
N PRO A 131 -15.22 -18.18 8.69
CA PRO A 131 -15.30 -17.17 7.64
C PRO A 131 -15.79 -17.76 6.31
N ALA A 132 -15.43 -19.00 5.99
CA ALA A 132 -15.78 -19.65 4.73
C ALA A 132 -17.22 -20.20 4.70
N CYS A 133 -17.61 -21.03 5.68
CA CYS A 133 -18.92 -21.70 5.64
C CYS A 133 -19.94 -21.21 6.68
N GLY A 134 -19.54 -20.37 7.64
CA GLY A 134 -20.44 -19.85 8.68
C GLY A 134 -20.71 -20.79 9.85
N THR A 135 -20.12 -22.00 9.88
CA THR A 135 -20.26 -22.96 10.98
C THR A 135 -19.59 -22.47 12.26
N ALA A 136 -20.22 -22.70 13.42
CA ALA A 136 -19.64 -22.34 14.71
C ALA A 136 -18.29 -23.04 14.95
N LEU A 137 -17.29 -22.24 15.29
CA LEU A 137 -15.93 -22.71 15.54
C LEU A 137 -15.80 -23.22 16.97
N ARG A 138 -14.96 -24.23 17.13
CA ARG A 138 -14.57 -24.73 18.44
C ARG A 138 -13.24 -24.05 18.80
N PRO A 139 -13.09 -23.43 19.97
CA PRO A 139 -11.89 -22.69 20.34
C PRO A 139 -10.63 -23.57 20.40
N ASP A 140 -10.81 -24.88 20.61
CA ASP A 140 -9.71 -25.86 20.74
C ASP A 140 -9.39 -26.60 19.44
N ASN A 141 -10.04 -26.26 18.32
CA ASN A 141 -9.77 -26.91 17.03
C ASN A 141 -9.25 -25.88 16.02
N PRO A 142 -8.01 -26.02 15.52
CA PRO A 142 -7.46 -25.11 14.52
C PRO A 142 -8.09 -25.30 13.13
N GLU A 143 -9.00 -26.26 12.98
CA GLU A 143 -9.71 -26.55 11.72
C GLU A 143 -11.23 -26.44 11.89
N CYS A 144 -11.89 -25.90 10.88
CA CYS A 144 -13.34 -25.93 10.81
C CYS A 144 -13.84 -27.36 10.56
N PRO A 145 -14.73 -27.91 11.40
CA PRO A 145 -15.19 -29.30 11.28
C PRO A 145 -16.05 -29.57 10.04
N ASP A 146 -16.55 -28.52 9.39
CA ASP A 146 -17.56 -28.63 8.33
C ASP A 146 -16.96 -28.39 6.93
N CYS A 147 -16.09 -27.39 6.79
CA CYS A 147 -15.43 -27.10 5.51
C CYS A 147 -13.94 -27.46 5.49
N GLY A 148 -13.35 -27.88 6.61
CA GLY A 148 -11.92 -28.20 6.71
C GLY A 148 -10.99 -26.99 6.59
N LEU A 149 -11.51 -25.75 6.68
CA LEU A 149 -10.66 -24.56 6.67
C LEU A 149 -9.78 -24.51 7.92
N PHE A 150 -8.47 -24.42 7.73
CA PHE A 150 -7.51 -24.17 8.81
C PHE A 150 -7.53 -22.69 9.23
N LEU A 151 -7.71 -22.42 10.51
CA LEU A 151 -7.95 -21.09 11.11
C LEU A 151 -6.75 -20.58 11.91
N GLY A 152 -5.66 -21.37 11.97
CA GLY A 152 -4.50 -21.09 12.79
C GLY A 152 -4.64 -21.71 14.18
N ASP A 153 -3.53 -22.23 14.70
CA ASP A 153 -3.46 -22.71 16.08
C ASP A 153 -3.12 -21.52 17.01
N PRO A 154 -3.92 -21.26 18.06
CA PRO A 154 -3.67 -20.15 18.98
C PRO A 154 -2.34 -20.26 19.75
N SER A 155 -1.70 -21.43 19.76
CA SER A 155 -0.38 -21.64 20.39
C SER A 155 0.79 -21.08 19.58
N CYS A 156 0.63 -20.80 18.28
CA CYS A 156 1.72 -20.33 17.41
C CYS A 156 2.06 -18.84 17.55
N GLN A 157 1.25 -18.06 18.27
CA GLN A 157 1.37 -16.59 18.30
C GLN A 157 2.61 -16.07 19.05
N ASN A 158 3.39 -16.94 19.69
CA ASN A 158 4.61 -16.56 20.45
C ASN A 158 5.87 -17.35 20.09
N ASP A 159 5.87 -18.14 19.01
CA ASP A 159 7.04 -18.96 18.64
C ASP A 159 7.77 -18.36 17.43
N PRO A 160 9.01 -17.84 17.59
CA PRO A 160 9.79 -17.26 16.49
C PRO A 160 10.30 -18.30 15.47
N ASP A 161 10.02 -19.60 15.67
CA ASP A 161 10.47 -20.71 14.81
C ASP A 161 9.34 -21.33 13.97
N CYS A 162 8.19 -20.65 13.82
CA CYS A 162 7.11 -21.12 12.95
C CYS A 162 7.47 -20.87 11.46
N GLY A 163 8.39 -21.69 10.93
CA GLY A 163 8.97 -21.52 9.60
C GLY A 163 9.62 -22.77 9.02
N SER A 164 9.23 -23.97 9.44
CA SER A 164 9.62 -25.20 8.76
C SER A 164 8.40 -26.10 8.52
N CYS A 165 7.81 -25.96 7.34
CA CYS A 165 6.98 -26.98 6.73
C CYS A 165 7.92 -28.04 6.10
N ASP A 166 7.91 -29.25 6.65
CA ASP A 166 8.40 -30.47 5.99
C ASP A 166 7.23 -31.18 5.31
#